data_AF-I0R553-F1
#
_entry.id   AF-I0R553-F1
#
_cell.length_a   1.000
_cell.length_b   1.000
_cell.length_c   1.000
_cell.angle_alpha   90.00
_cell.angle_beta   90.00
_cell.angle_gamma   90.00
#
_symmetry.space_group_name_H-M   'P 1'
#
loop_
_entity.id
_entity.type
_entity.pdbx_description
1 polymer ?
#
loop_
_entity_poly.entity_id
_entity_poly.type
_entity_poly.pdbx_seq_one_letter_code
_entity_poly.pdbx_strand_id
1 'polypeptide(L)'
;MEDMRKKEALEFMEDGWKKYRMMLYAGANMEYTDSKGNIRVVETEPVLLDIYDEVIKPYILGKTPSLGSFRITEGKRTSEFIQNFNDNMKH
;
A
#
# COMPACT_ATOMS: atom_id res chain seq x y z
N MET A 1 13.85 11.54 18.12
CA MET A 1 13.62 11.66 16.65
C MET A 1 13.64 10.30 15.99
N GLU A 2 14.66 9.45 16.25
CA GLU A 2 14.73 8.09 15.71
C GLU A 2 13.56 7.19 16.16
N ASP A 3 13.15 7.24 17.43
CA ASP A 3 12.02 6.44 17.93
C ASP A 3 10.68 6.81 17.27
N MET A 4 10.47 8.09 16.94
CA MET A 4 9.28 8.52 16.19
C MET A 4 9.31 7.96 14.76
N ARG A 5 10.45 8.05 14.08
CA ARG A 5 10.59 7.52 12.71
C ARG A 5 10.45 5.99 12.65
N LYS A 6 10.89 5.26 13.68
CA LYS A 6 10.66 3.81 13.81
C LYS A 6 9.17 3.50 13.97
N LYS A 7 8.45 4.28 14.78
CA LYS A 7 6.99 4.14 14.93
C LYS A 7 6.26 4.41 13.62
N GLU A 8 6.60 5.50 12.93
CA GLU A 8 5.99 5.84 11.62
C GLU A 8 6.31 4.78 10.55
N ALA A 9 7.52 4.20 10.56
CA ALA A 9 7.86 3.10 9.68
C ALA A 9 7.01 1.84 9.94
N LEU A 10 6.72 1.53 11.21
CA LEU A 10 5.82 0.44 11.56
C LEU A 10 4.38 0.71 11.06
N GLU A 11 3.86 1.91 11.32
CA GLU A 11 2.52 2.32 10.85
C GLU A 11 2.41 2.26 9.31
N PHE A 12 3.48 2.65 8.60
CA PHE A 12 3.56 2.55 7.15
C PHE A 12 3.52 1.09 6.65
N MET A 13 4.23 0.17 7.31
CA MET A 13 4.17 -1.26 6.99
C MET A 13 2.78 -1.84 7.27
N GLU A 14 2.15 -1.48 8.39
CA GLU A 14 0.80 -1.92 8.73
C GLU A 14 -0.22 -1.44 7.68
N ASP A 15 -0.10 -0.18 7.26
CA ASP A 15 -0.96 0.40 6.23
C ASP A 15 -0.79 -0.28 4.87
N GLY A 16 0.47 -0.50 4.44
CA GLY A 16 0.79 -1.19 3.20
C GLY A 16 0.23 -2.61 3.18
N TRP A 17 0.43 -3.38 4.24
CA TRP A 17 -0.11 -4.73 4.37
C TRP A 17 -1.64 -4.78 4.40
N LYS A 18 -2.28 -3.82 5.10
CA LYS A 18 -3.74 -3.72 5.14
C LYS A 18 -4.30 -3.47 3.75
N LYS A 19 -3.72 -2.51 3.02
CA LYS A 19 -4.15 -2.17 1.65
C LYS A 19 -3.88 -3.32 0.67
N TYR A 20 -2.72 -3.98 0.76
CA TYR A 20 -2.41 -5.15 -0.07
C TYR A 20 -3.45 -6.27 0.10
N ARG A 21 -3.87 -6.56 1.34
CA ARG A 21 -4.97 -7.51 1.57
C ARG A 21 -6.29 -7.03 0.98
N MET A 22 -6.64 -5.75 1.16
CA MET A 22 -7.87 -5.19 0.58
C MET A 22 -7.88 -5.28 -0.95
N MET A 23 -6.73 -5.02 -1.60
CA MET A 23 -6.54 -5.16 -3.03
C MET A 23 -6.89 -6.56 -3.52
N LEU A 24 -6.36 -7.59 -2.85
CA LEU A 24 -6.61 -9.00 -3.19
C LEU A 24 -8.09 -9.37 -3.09
N TYR A 25 -8.79 -8.88 -2.06
CA TYR A 25 -10.22 -9.16 -1.88
C TYR A 25 -11.11 -8.43 -2.88
N ALA A 26 -10.77 -7.19 -3.23
CA ALA A 26 -11.59 -6.35 -4.10
C ALA A 26 -11.25 -6.49 -5.58
N GLY A 27 -10.26 -7.32 -5.95
CA GLY A 27 -9.70 -7.36 -7.30
C GLY A 27 -9.27 -5.97 -7.79
N ALA A 28 -8.81 -5.14 -6.85
CA ALA A 28 -8.36 -3.78 -7.07
C ALA A 28 -6.86 -3.75 -7.41
N ASN A 29 -6.34 -2.56 -7.68
CA ASN A 29 -4.91 -2.31 -7.79
C ASN A 29 -4.42 -1.58 -6.54
N MET A 30 -3.13 -1.71 -6.25
CA MET A 30 -2.45 -0.94 -5.22
C MET A 30 -1.28 -0.17 -5.84
N GLU A 31 -1.13 1.09 -5.46
CA GLU A 31 -0.09 1.99 -5.93
C GLU A 31 0.70 2.53 -4.74
N TYR A 32 2.02 2.59 -4.87
CA TYR A 32 2.91 3.30 -3.99
C TYR A 32 3.37 4.59 -4.66
N THR A 33 3.22 5.73 -3.97
CA THR A 33 3.76 7.02 -4.40
C THR A 33 4.93 7.40 -3.51
N ASP A 34 6.11 7.59 -4.10
CA ASP A 34 7.31 7.96 -3.36
C ASP A 34 7.33 9.46 -2.98
N SER A 35 8.34 9.87 -2.22
CA SER A 35 8.53 11.27 -1.80
C SER A 35 8.73 12.28 -2.95
N LYS A 36 8.99 11.80 -4.17
CA LYS A 36 9.17 12.61 -5.38
C LYS A 36 7.94 12.58 -6.29
N GLY A 37 6.89 11.85 -5.91
CA GLY A 37 5.67 11.69 -6.70
C GLY A 37 5.75 10.59 -7.75
N ASN A 38 6.79 9.74 -7.76
CA ASN A 38 6.84 8.60 -8.67
C ASN A 38 5.90 7.50 -8.18
N ILE A 39 5.19 6.86 -9.11
CA ILE A 39 4.20 5.83 -8.81
C ILE A 39 4.75 4.45 -9.21
N ARG A 40 4.64 3.48 -8.31
CA ARG A 40 4.92 2.05 -8.54
C ARG A 40 3.65 1.25 -8.28
N VAL A 41 3.24 0.40 -9.23
CA VAL A 41 2.13 -0.54 -9.02
C VAL A 41 2.61 -1.71 -8.16
N VAL A 42 1.83 -2.09 -7.17
CA VAL A 42 2.10 -3.17 -6.21
C VAL A 42 1.17 -4.34 -6.51
N GLU A 43 1.57 -5.21 -7.42
CA GLU A 43 0.74 -6.35 -7.85
C GLU A 43 0.97 -7.61 -7.01
N THR A 44 2.12 -7.72 -6.34
CA THR A 44 2.52 -8.91 -5.60
C THR A 44 3.20 -8.54 -4.28
N GLU A 45 3.18 -9.47 -3.34
CA GLU A 45 3.85 -9.34 -2.04
C GLU A 45 5.35 -9.03 -2.18
N PRO A 46 6.14 -9.69 -3.05
CA PRO A 46 7.52 -9.30 -3.29
C PRO A 46 7.71 -7.81 -3.63
N VAL A 47 6.85 -7.23 -4.48
CA VAL A 47 6.93 -5.80 -4.82
C VAL A 47 6.66 -4.91 -3.61
N LEU A 48 5.75 -5.32 -2.72
CA LEU A 48 5.50 -4.62 -1.46
C LEU A 48 6.72 -4.68 -0.52
N LEU A 49 7.34 -5.86 -0.40
CA LEU A 49 8.54 -6.04 0.42
C LEU A 49 9.73 -5.24 -0.11
N ASP A 50 9.92 -5.19 -1.43
CA ASP A 50 10.96 -4.38 -2.07
C ASP A 50 10.82 -2.89 -1.70
N ILE A 51 9.59 -2.36 -1.67
CA ILE A 51 9.33 -0.97 -1.25
C ILE A 51 9.72 -0.75 0.22
N TYR A 52 9.42 -1.70 1.11
CA TYR A 52 9.81 -1.60 2.52
C TYR A 52 11.34 -1.55 2.68
N ASP A 53 12.05 -2.45 2.00
CA ASP A 53 13.51 -2.51 2.04
C ASP A 53 14.17 -1.25 1.47
N GLU A 54 13.62 -0.72 0.38
CA GLU A 54 14.11 0.49 -0.27
C GLU A 54 13.92 1.76 0.59
N VAL A 55 12.81 1.86 1.33
CA VAL A 55 12.35 3.16 1.85
C VAL A 55 12.49 3.30 3.36
N ILE A 56 12.29 2.22 4.13
CA ILE A 56 12.23 2.29 5.59
C ILE A 56 13.59 2.66 6.19
N LYS A 57 14.66 1.98 5.77
CA LYS A 57 16.00 2.21 6.34
C LYS A 57 16.51 3.63 6.04
N PRO A 58 16.44 4.16 4.80
CA PRO A 58 16.78 5.55 4.55
C PRO A 58 15.94 6.54 5.36
N TYR A 59 14.65 6.27 5.56
CA TYR A 59 13.77 7.12 6.35
C TYR A 59 14.19 7.17 7.82
N ILE A 60 14.37 6.01 8.48
CA ILE A 60 14.78 5.94 9.90
C ILE A 60 16.12 6.66 10.12
N LEU A 61 17.06 6.53 9.18
CA LEU A 61 18.36 7.19 9.22
C LEU A 61 18.33 8.69 8.87
N GLY A 62 17.16 9.27 8.60
CA GLY A 62 17.03 10.69 8.26
C GLY A 62 17.49 11.06 6.84
N LYS A 63 17.75 10.06 5.98
CA LYS A 63 18.23 10.29 4.61
C LYS A 63 17.12 10.67 3.64
N THR A 64 15.88 10.31 3.95
CA THR A 64 14.69 10.71 3.19
C THR A 64 13.72 11.48 4.09
N PRO A 65 12.97 12.45 3.52
CA PRO A 65 12.04 13.28 4.28
C PRO A 65 10.72 12.57 4.59
N SER A 66 10.31 11.55 3.81
CA SER A 66 9.07 10.80 4.01
C SER A 66 9.18 9.35 3.51
N LEU A 67 8.24 8.51 3.96
CA LEU A 67 8.07 7.12 3.52
C LEU A 67 7.27 6.99 2.22
N GLY A 68 6.64 8.07 1.74
CA GLY A 68 5.65 8.00 0.67
C GLY A 68 4.28 7.55 1.17
N SER A 69 3.43 7.03 0.29
CA SER A 69 2.09 6.57 0.65
C SER A 69 1.56 5.49 -0.28
N PHE A 70 0.61 4.70 0.24
CA PHE A 70 -0.09 3.69 -0.52
C PHE A 70 -1.53 4.11 -0.83
N ARG A 71 -2.00 3.80 -2.03
CA ARG A 71 -3.37 4.05 -2.49
C ARG A 71 -3.94 2.80 -3.14
N ILE A 72 -5.23 2.55 -2.92
CA ILE A 72 -6.00 1.56 -3.70
C ILE A 72 -6.68 2.28 -4.86
N THR A 73 -6.56 1.70 -6.05
CA THR A 73 -7.21 2.17 -7.28
C THR A 73 -8.05 1.04 -7.87
N GLU A 74 -9.05 1.37 -8.69
CA GLU A 74 -9.89 0.35 -9.31
C GLU A 74 -9.04 -0.54 -10.24
N GLY A 75 -9.16 -1.85 -10.04
CA GLY A 75 -8.57 -2.87 -10.89
C GLY A 75 -9.58 -3.39 -11.91
N LYS A 76 -9.11 -4.21 -12.85
CA LYS A 76 -9.94 -4.73 -13.96
C LYS A 76 -11.22 -5.45 -13.49
N ARG A 77 -11.18 -6.06 -12.31
CA ARG A 77 -12.29 -6.87 -11.76
C ARG A 77 -13.02 -6.20 -10.61
N THR A 78 -12.64 -4.97 -10.23
CA THR A 78 -13.24 -4.28 -9.08
C THR A 78 -14.74 -4.09 -9.24
N SER A 79 -15.19 -3.70 -10.43
CA SER A 79 -16.62 -3.52 -10.71
C SER A 79 -17.41 -4.82 -10.57
N GLU A 80 -16.89 -5.93 -11.10
CA GLU A 80 -17.51 -7.27 -10.98
C GLU A 80 -17.64 -7.69 -9.51
N PHE A 81 -16.58 -7.52 -8.71
CA PHE A 81 -16.60 -7.89 -7.30
C PHE A 81 -17.57 -7.03 -6.48
N ILE A 82 -17.61 -5.72 -6.72
CA ILE A 82 -18.57 -4.83 -6.06
C ILE A 82 -20.01 -5.23 -6.41
N GLN A 83 -20.27 -5.55 -7.69
CA GLN A 83 -21.60 -5.99 -8.12
C GLN A 83 -22.01 -7.28 -7.42
N ASN A 84 -21.14 -8.30 -7.41
CA ASN A 84 -21.39 -9.57 -6.73
C ASN A 84 -21.63 -9.39 -5.22
N PHE A 85 -20.87 -8.51 -4.56
CA PHE A 85 -21.09 -8.18 -3.15
C PHE A 85 -22.47 -7.56 -2.91
N ASN A 86 -22.85 -6.57 -3.72
CA ASN A 86 -24.14 -5.89 -3.60
C ASN A 86 -25.31 -6.84 -3.86
N ASP A 87 -25.19 -7.75 -4.82
CA ASP A 87 -26.25 -8.72 -5.11
C ASP A 87 -26.40 -9.74 -3.96
N ASN A 88 -25.30 -10.20 -3.35
CA ASN A 88 -25.35 -11.05 -2.16
C ASN A 88 -25.98 -10.37 -0.94
N MET A 89 -25.84 -9.04 -0.80
CA MET A 89 -26.43 -8.29 0.32
C MET A 89 -27.94 -8.05 0.17
N LYS A 90 -28.52 -8.28 -1.01
CA LYS A 90 -29.98 -8.17 -1.25
C LYS A 90 -30.75 -9.43 -0.86
N HIS A 91 -30.05 -10.52 -0.54
CA HIS A 91 -30.59 -11.83 -0.23
C HIS A 91 -30.31 -12.19 1.23
#